data_AF-A0A2H6N2X6-F1
#
_entry.id   AF-A0A2H6N2X6-F1
#
_cell.length_a   1.000
_cell.length_b   1.000
_cell.length_c   1.000
_cell.angle_alpha   90.00
_cell.angle_beta   90.00
_cell.angle_gamma   90.00
#
_symmetry.space_group_name_H-M   'P 1'
#
loop_
_entity.id
_entity.type
_entity.pdbx_description
1 polymer ?
#
loop_
_entity_poly.entity_id
_entity_poly.type
_entity_poly.pdbx_seq_one_letter_code
_entity_poly.pdbx_strand_id
1 'polypeptide(L)'
;PRRLDAARRRRKMALTQGTKRKVCYYYDGDIGNYYYGQGHPMKPHRIRMTHNLLLNYGLYRKMEIYRPYKASAEEMTKYHSDDYIKFLRSIRPDNMSEYSKQMQRFNVGEDCPVFDGLFEFCQLSAGGSVASAVKLNKQQTDIAVNWAGGLHHAKKSEASGFCYVNDIVLAILELLKYVELPLYIPDLNEILIFIPRFLNCGHFSMCELLLP
;
A
#
# COMPACT_ATOMS: atom_id res chain seq x y z
N PRO A 1 5.74 -22.24 -24.75
CA PRO A 1 4.57 -23.14 -24.57
C PRO A 1 4.76 -24.24 -23.49
N ARG A 2 5.68 -25.21 -23.66
CA ARG A 2 5.80 -26.38 -22.74
C ARG A 2 6.31 -26.07 -21.32
N ARG A 3 7.11 -25.02 -21.13
CA ARG A 3 7.60 -24.58 -19.80
C ARG A 3 6.52 -23.83 -18.98
N LEU A 4 5.63 -23.11 -19.65
CA LEU A 4 4.52 -22.39 -19.03
C LEU A 4 3.46 -23.36 -18.47
N ASP A 5 3.21 -24.46 -19.18
CA ASP A 5 2.32 -25.53 -18.69
C ASP A 5 2.89 -26.25 -17.46
N ALA A 6 4.22 -26.39 -17.35
CA ALA A 6 4.84 -27.00 -16.19
C ALA A 6 4.74 -26.10 -14.93
N ALA A 7 4.94 -24.78 -15.08
CA ALA A 7 4.75 -23.82 -13.99
C ALA A 7 3.28 -23.70 -13.57
N ARG A 8 2.36 -23.69 -14.54
CA ARG A 8 0.91 -23.66 -14.31
C ARG A 8 0.41 -24.94 -13.64
N ARG A 9 0.92 -26.12 -14.05
CA ARG A 9 0.62 -27.41 -13.40
C ARG A 9 1.20 -27.48 -11.98
N ARG A 10 2.41 -26.98 -11.74
CA ARG A 10 3.00 -26.89 -10.39
C ARG A 10 2.19 -25.99 -9.46
N ARG A 11 1.74 -24.82 -9.93
CA ARG A 11 0.91 -23.89 -9.15
C ARG A 11 -0.49 -24.45 -8.88
N LYS A 12 -1.10 -25.12 -9.87
CA LYS A 12 -2.41 -25.78 -9.73
C LYS A 12 -2.34 -27.01 -8.83
N MET A 13 -1.22 -27.77 -8.84
CA MET A 13 -0.97 -28.87 -7.89
C MET A 13 -0.69 -28.37 -6.46
N ALA A 14 -0.04 -27.21 -6.30
CA ALA A 14 0.19 -26.61 -4.98
C ALA A 14 -1.10 -26.07 -4.34
N LEU A 15 -2.07 -25.62 -5.15
CA LEU A 15 -3.41 -25.22 -4.70
C LEU A 15 -4.30 -26.42 -4.31
N THR A 16 -4.08 -27.61 -4.86
CA THR A 16 -4.86 -28.82 -4.56
C THR A 16 -4.28 -29.66 -3.43
N GLN A 17 -3.05 -29.41 -2.99
CA GLN A 17 -2.51 -29.98 -1.76
C GLN A 17 -2.60 -28.92 -0.65
N GLY A 18 -3.26 -29.24 0.46
CA GLY A 18 -3.45 -28.38 1.64
C GLY A 18 -2.16 -28.01 2.38
N THR A 19 -1.18 -27.48 1.66
CA THR A 19 0.08 -26.97 2.20
C THR A 19 -0.20 -25.62 2.86
N LYS A 20 0.28 -25.45 4.09
CA LYS A 20 0.15 -24.18 4.81
C LYS A 20 0.94 -23.12 4.06
N ARG A 21 0.25 -22.14 3.47
CA ARG A 21 0.86 -20.98 2.81
C ARG A 21 1.63 -20.14 3.82
N LYS A 22 2.84 -19.72 3.46
CA LYS A 22 3.67 -18.81 4.25
C LYS A 22 3.13 -17.39 4.17
N VAL A 23 2.89 -16.78 5.33
CA VAL A 23 2.33 -15.42 5.47
C VAL A 23 3.37 -14.50 6.09
N CYS A 24 3.63 -13.36 5.45
CA CYS A 24 4.34 -12.23 6.03
C CYS A 24 3.34 -11.10 6.34
N TYR A 25 3.53 -10.43 7.47
CA TYR A 25 2.68 -9.33 7.93
C TYR A 25 3.54 -8.13 8.30
N TYR A 26 3.20 -6.95 7.76
CA TYR A 26 3.94 -5.71 7.98
C TYR A 26 3.19 -4.79 8.94
N TYR A 27 3.89 -4.32 9.96
CA TYR A 27 3.35 -3.40 10.96
C TYR A 27 4.45 -2.54 11.58
N ASP A 28 4.18 -1.24 11.71
CA ASP A 28 4.98 -0.31 12.49
C ASP A 28 4.14 0.20 13.68
N GLY A 29 4.73 0.26 14.88
CA GLY A 29 4.05 0.72 16.09
C GLY A 29 3.58 2.17 16.01
N ASP A 30 4.25 3.00 15.20
CA ASP A 30 3.96 4.43 15.07
C ASP A 30 2.71 4.71 14.22
N ILE A 31 2.31 3.77 13.35
CA ILE A 31 1.22 4.00 12.38
C ILE A 31 -0.12 4.36 13.05
N GLY A 32 -0.35 3.85 14.26
CA GLY A 32 -1.58 4.11 15.01
C GLY A 32 -1.64 5.47 15.70
N ASN A 33 -0.53 6.21 15.71
CA ASN A 33 -0.39 7.49 16.42
C ASN A 33 -0.62 8.70 15.50
N TYR A 34 -0.56 8.54 14.17
CA TYR A 34 -0.87 9.61 13.23
C TYR A 34 -2.36 9.99 13.30
N TYR A 35 -2.62 11.30 13.24
CA TYR A 35 -3.94 11.86 13.49
C TYR A 35 -4.32 12.86 12.39
N TYR A 36 -5.32 12.50 11.60
CA TYR A 36 -5.82 13.33 10.49
C TYR A 36 -6.52 14.63 10.92
N GLY A 37 -6.76 14.83 12.23
CA GLY A 37 -7.47 16.00 12.74
C GLY A 37 -8.82 15.67 13.38
N GLN A 38 -9.36 16.69 14.07
CA GLN A 38 -10.64 16.61 14.75
C GLN A 38 -11.77 16.44 13.74
N GLY A 39 -12.75 15.58 14.05
CA GLY A 39 -13.89 15.28 13.17
C GLY A 39 -13.57 14.40 11.95
N HIS A 40 -12.30 14.26 11.54
CA HIS A 40 -11.95 13.53 10.32
C HIS A 40 -12.22 12.01 10.43
N PRO A 41 -12.86 11.34 9.44
CA PRO A 41 -13.28 9.94 9.57
C PRO A 41 -12.12 8.91 9.45
N MET A 42 -11.02 9.25 8.77
CA MET A 42 -9.85 8.38 8.71
C MET A 42 -9.13 8.36 10.05
N LYS A 43 -9.09 7.19 10.71
CA LYS A 43 -8.42 6.96 11.99
C LYS A 43 -7.34 5.88 11.85
N PRO A 44 -6.05 6.23 11.64
CA PRO A 44 -4.94 5.27 11.55
C PRO A 44 -4.85 4.33 12.76
N HIS A 45 -5.36 4.76 13.93
CA HIS A 45 -5.50 3.94 15.13
C HIS A 45 -6.17 2.57 14.89
N ARG A 46 -7.08 2.45 13.91
CA ARG A 46 -7.72 1.17 13.52
C ARG A 46 -6.69 0.08 13.20
N ILE A 47 -5.53 0.45 12.65
CA ILE A 47 -4.46 -0.48 12.29
C ILE A 47 -3.80 -1.06 13.56
N ARG A 48 -3.59 -0.21 14.58
CA ARG A 48 -3.10 -0.62 15.89
C ARG A 48 -4.10 -1.52 16.62
N MET A 49 -5.39 -1.24 16.52
CA MET A 49 -6.44 -2.11 17.06
C MET A 49 -6.39 -3.50 16.40
N THR A 50 -6.32 -3.56 15.06
CA THR A 50 -6.19 -4.82 14.33
C THR A 50 -4.93 -5.57 14.76
N HIS A 51 -3.79 -4.90 14.87
CA HIS A 51 -2.54 -5.51 15.33
C HIS A 51 -2.70 -6.16 16.72
N ASN A 52 -3.28 -5.44 17.68
CA ASN A 52 -3.52 -5.96 19.02
C ASN A 52 -4.47 -7.16 19.04
N LEU A 53 -5.51 -7.17 18.20
CA LEU A 53 -6.39 -8.35 18.07
C LEU A 53 -5.60 -9.56 17.55
N LEU A 54 -4.79 -9.39 16.50
CA LEU A 54 -3.94 -10.46 15.95
C LEU A 54 -2.98 -11.05 17.01
N LEU A 55 -2.41 -10.20 17.88
CA LEU A 55 -1.57 -10.62 18.99
C LEU A 55 -2.36 -11.47 20.01
N ASN A 56 -3.51 -10.97 20.47
CA ASN A 56 -4.33 -11.63 21.48
C ASN A 56 -4.95 -12.95 21.00
N TYR A 57 -5.30 -13.05 19.71
CA TYR A 57 -5.73 -14.32 19.09
C TYR A 57 -4.57 -15.30 18.83
N GLY A 58 -3.32 -14.92 19.12
CA GLY A 58 -2.14 -15.77 18.90
C GLY A 58 -1.79 -15.98 17.43
N LEU A 59 -2.36 -15.19 16.50
CA LEU A 59 -2.12 -15.31 15.07
C LEU A 59 -0.69 -14.91 14.69
N TYR A 60 -0.05 -14.05 15.48
CA TYR A 60 1.36 -13.69 15.32
C TYR A 60 2.31 -14.89 15.31
N ARG A 61 1.93 -16.01 15.94
CA ARG A 61 2.73 -17.25 15.97
C ARG A 61 2.65 -18.03 14.66
N LYS A 62 1.74 -17.65 13.76
CA LYS A 62 1.44 -18.35 12.50
C LYS A 62 1.89 -17.57 11.26
N MET A 63 2.56 -16.43 11.45
CA MET A 63 3.03 -15.56 10.36
C MET A 63 4.35 -14.89 10.75
N GLU A 64 5.14 -14.49 9.75
CA GLU A 64 6.35 -13.71 9.98
C GLU A 64 5.99 -12.23 10.07
N ILE A 65 6.31 -11.57 11.18
CA ILE A 65 6.03 -10.14 11.39
C ILE A 65 7.26 -9.33 11.05
N TYR A 66 7.08 -8.31 10.20
CA TYR A 66 8.13 -7.40 9.79
C TYR A 66 7.74 -5.96 10.13
N ARG A 67 8.73 -5.18 10.56
CA ARG A 67 8.61 -3.72 10.60
C ARG A 67 8.92 -3.19 9.20
N PRO A 68 8.02 -2.41 8.55
CA PRO A 68 8.31 -1.82 7.25
C PRO A 68 9.42 -0.77 7.37
N TYR A 69 10.22 -0.63 6.32
CA TYR A 69 11.11 0.51 6.20
C TYR A 69 10.31 1.74 5.76
N LYS A 70 10.86 2.94 5.96
CA LYS A 70 10.28 4.17 5.44
C LYS A 70 10.62 4.30 3.95
N ALA A 71 9.63 4.21 3.07
CA ALA A 71 9.84 4.37 1.63
C ALA A 71 10.53 5.70 1.32
N SER A 72 11.52 5.69 0.43
CA SER A 72 12.24 6.90 0.03
C SER A 72 11.41 7.73 -0.94
N ALA A 73 11.77 9.01 -1.10
CA ALA A 73 11.18 9.85 -2.14
C ALA A 73 11.42 9.25 -3.54
N GLU A 74 12.60 8.68 -3.78
CA GLU A 74 12.96 8.03 -5.06
C GLU A 74 12.06 6.84 -5.38
N GLU A 75 11.62 6.09 -4.36
CA GLU A 75 10.67 5.00 -4.56
C GLU A 75 9.29 5.52 -4.89
N MET A 76 8.83 6.58 -4.19
CA MET A 76 7.51 7.17 -4.44
C MET A 76 7.42 7.82 -5.82
N THR A 77 8.50 8.43 -6.32
CA THR A 77 8.52 9.09 -7.63
C THR A 77 8.61 8.13 -8.82
N LYS A 78 8.69 6.80 -8.59
CA LYS A 78 8.47 5.81 -9.65
C LYS A 78 7.07 5.89 -10.26
N TYR A 79 6.09 6.42 -9.51
CA TYR A 79 4.75 6.70 -10.00
C TYR A 79 4.41 8.19 -9.89
N HIS A 80 4.58 8.77 -8.70
CA HIS A 80 4.19 10.15 -8.42
C HIS A 80 5.13 11.17 -9.07
N SER A 81 4.65 12.38 -9.32
CA SER A 81 5.53 13.45 -9.81
C SER A 81 6.52 13.92 -8.73
N ASP A 82 7.73 14.31 -9.16
CA ASP A 82 8.78 14.76 -8.26
C ASP A 82 8.37 15.99 -7.44
N ASP A 83 7.64 16.92 -8.07
CA ASP A 83 7.16 18.15 -7.43
C ASP A 83 6.11 17.86 -6.34
N TYR A 84 5.24 16.88 -6.56
CA TYR A 84 4.24 16.45 -5.59
C TYR A 84 4.88 15.76 -4.37
N ILE A 85 5.81 14.82 -4.58
CA ILE A 85 6.53 14.17 -3.47
C ILE A 85 7.40 15.17 -2.71
N LYS A 86 8.04 16.11 -3.41
CA LYS A 86 8.78 17.20 -2.77
C LYS A 86 7.87 18.09 -1.92
N PHE A 87 6.66 18.38 -2.39
CA PHE A 87 5.65 19.11 -1.62
C PHE A 87 5.24 18.34 -0.37
N LEU A 88 4.83 17.06 -0.48
CA LEU A 88 4.42 16.24 0.67
C LEU A 88 5.55 16.11 1.71
N ARG A 89 6.80 16.07 1.28
CA ARG A 89 7.97 16.04 2.18
C ARG A 89 8.22 17.36 2.90
N SER A 90 7.76 18.49 2.34
CA SER A 90 8.06 19.83 2.84
C SER A 90 6.91 20.45 3.64
N ILE A 91 5.67 20.11 3.29
CA ILE A 91 4.47 20.64 3.93
C ILE A 91 4.34 20.14 5.36
N ARG A 92 4.02 21.05 6.26
CA ARG A 92 3.79 20.82 7.69
C ARG A 92 2.74 21.80 8.20
N PRO A 93 2.10 21.55 9.36
CA PRO A 93 1.10 22.48 9.90
C PRO A 93 1.62 23.90 10.12
N ASP A 94 2.90 24.06 10.48
CA ASP A 94 3.54 25.36 10.75
C ASP A 94 3.77 26.23 9.50
N ASN A 95 3.82 25.64 8.31
CA ASN A 95 4.15 26.35 7.07
C ASN A 95 3.02 26.38 6.03
N MET A 96 1.80 25.93 6.37
CA MET A 96 0.67 25.82 5.43
C MET A 96 0.37 27.12 4.66
N SER A 97 0.52 28.29 5.31
CA SER A 97 0.28 29.59 4.68
C SER A 97 1.19 29.86 3.48
N GLU A 98 2.45 29.42 3.54
CA GLU A 98 3.45 29.55 2.47
C GLU A 98 3.14 28.64 1.27
N TYR A 99 2.37 27.57 1.50
CA TYR A 99 2.08 26.53 0.51
C TYR A 99 0.66 26.58 -0.07
N SER A 100 -0.14 27.61 0.24
CA SER A 100 -1.54 27.76 -0.20
C SER A 100 -1.80 27.41 -1.68
N LYS A 101 -0.98 27.91 -2.60
CA LYS A 101 -1.10 27.60 -4.05
C LYS A 101 -0.84 26.13 -4.37
N GLN A 102 0.16 25.52 -3.71
CA GLN A 102 0.51 24.11 -3.92
C GLN A 102 -0.52 23.18 -3.27
N MET A 103 -1.04 23.54 -2.09
CA MET A 103 -2.15 22.85 -1.43
C MET A 103 -3.38 22.76 -2.33
N GLN A 104 -3.77 23.86 -2.99
CA GLN A 104 -4.85 23.84 -3.97
C GLN A 104 -4.52 22.97 -5.19
N ARG A 105 -3.31 23.12 -5.75
CA ARG A 105 -2.87 22.34 -6.93
C ARG A 105 -2.82 20.84 -6.68
N PHE A 106 -2.40 20.43 -5.49
CA PHE A 106 -2.19 19.04 -5.13
C PHE A 106 -3.35 18.44 -4.31
N ASN A 107 -4.46 19.18 -4.20
CA ASN A 107 -5.69 18.79 -3.49
C ASN A 107 -5.46 18.35 -2.03
N VAL A 108 -4.63 19.10 -1.31
CA VAL A 108 -4.34 18.91 0.12
C VAL A 108 -4.99 20.05 0.90
N GLY A 109 -5.95 19.72 1.78
CA GLY A 109 -6.85 20.66 2.42
C GLY A 109 -7.97 19.95 3.16
N GLU A 110 -9.21 20.04 2.66
CA GLU A 110 -10.41 19.54 3.34
C GLU A 110 -10.39 18.02 3.58
N ASP A 111 -10.53 17.24 2.52
CA ASP A 111 -10.55 15.77 2.59
C ASP A 111 -9.16 15.19 2.85
N CYS A 112 -8.10 15.91 2.52
CA CYS A 112 -6.73 15.46 2.66
C CYS A 112 -5.95 16.49 3.50
N PRO A 113 -6.17 16.55 4.83
CA PRO A 113 -5.60 17.58 5.68
C PRO A 113 -4.09 17.43 5.88
N VAL A 114 -3.43 18.57 6.09
CA VAL A 114 -2.05 18.57 6.60
C VAL A 114 -2.08 18.23 8.08
N PHE A 115 -1.25 17.26 8.50
CA PHE A 115 -1.11 16.88 9.90
C PHE A 115 0.35 16.54 10.23
N ASP A 116 0.68 16.52 11.53
CA ASP A 116 2.03 16.20 12.00
C ASP A 116 2.43 14.77 11.61
N GLY A 117 3.56 14.65 10.92
CA GLY A 117 4.07 13.37 10.44
C GLY A 117 3.36 12.81 9.20
N LEU A 118 2.69 13.66 8.42
CA LEU A 118 2.00 13.25 7.18
C LEU A 118 2.91 12.47 6.23
N PHE A 119 4.14 12.95 6.01
CA PHE A 119 5.07 12.28 5.10
C PHE A 119 5.49 10.92 5.65
N GLU A 120 5.82 10.82 6.94
CA GLU A 120 6.18 9.58 7.61
C GLU A 120 5.05 8.54 7.57
N PHE A 121 3.80 8.98 7.73
CA PHE A 121 2.62 8.12 7.52
C PHE A 121 2.61 7.52 6.11
N CYS A 122 2.85 8.35 5.07
CA CYS A 122 2.94 7.89 3.70
C CYS A 122 4.11 6.91 3.49
N GLN A 123 5.27 7.19 4.10
CA GLN A 123 6.46 6.35 4.01
C GLN A 123 6.24 4.95 4.60
N LEU A 124 5.55 4.84 5.74
CA LEU A 124 5.27 3.56 6.39
C LEU A 124 4.25 2.74 5.60
N SER A 125 3.19 3.39 5.10
CA SER A 125 2.19 2.75 4.26
C SER A 125 2.80 2.21 2.97
N ALA A 126 3.51 3.06 2.21
CA ALA A 126 4.19 2.70 0.97
C ALA A 126 5.29 1.66 1.19
N GLY A 127 6.12 1.83 2.22
CA GLY A 127 7.22 0.92 2.53
C GLY A 127 6.75 -0.50 2.85
N GLY A 128 5.62 -0.65 3.56
CA GLY A 128 5.02 -1.96 3.81
C GLY A 128 4.55 -2.65 2.53
N SER A 129 3.95 -1.91 1.61
CA SER A 129 3.43 -2.45 0.33
C SER A 129 4.56 -2.81 -0.64
N VAL A 130 5.58 -1.96 -0.77
CA VAL A 130 6.76 -2.25 -1.61
C VAL A 130 7.58 -3.40 -1.03
N ALA A 131 7.82 -3.43 0.29
CA ALA A 131 8.50 -4.57 0.94
C ALA A 131 7.74 -5.89 0.73
N SER A 132 6.41 -5.84 0.81
CA SER A 132 5.54 -6.98 0.52
C SER A 132 5.74 -7.49 -0.91
N ALA A 133 5.72 -6.59 -1.91
CA ALA A 133 5.96 -6.92 -3.31
C ALA A 133 7.35 -7.52 -3.55
N VAL A 134 8.41 -6.96 -2.94
CA VAL A 134 9.76 -7.52 -3.01
C VAL A 134 9.81 -8.94 -2.44
N LYS A 135 9.14 -9.20 -1.32
CA LYS A 135 9.11 -10.53 -0.68
C LYS A 135 8.42 -11.58 -1.57
N LEU A 136 7.34 -11.18 -2.23
CA LEU A 136 6.60 -12.00 -3.21
C LEU A 136 7.47 -12.29 -4.45
N ASN A 137 8.10 -11.27 -5.03
CA ASN A 137 9.00 -11.43 -6.19
C ASN A 137 10.17 -12.37 -5.90
N LYS A 138 10.74 -12.30 -4.69
CA LYS A 138 11.82 -13.19 -4.23
C LYS A 138 11.35 -14.60 -3.86
N GLN A 139 10.04 -14.90 -4.00
CA GLN A 139 9.43 -16.18 -3.63
C GLN A 139 9.71 -16.57 -2.16
N GLN A 140 9.85 -15.56 -1.28
CA GLN A 140 10.15 -15.77 0.14
C GLN A 140 8.90 -15.87 1.02
N THR A 141 7.72 -15.63 0.43
CA THR A 141 6.40 -15.73 1.06
C THR A 141 5.35 -16.05 0.00
N ASP A 142 4.26 -16.70 0.40
CA ASP A 142 3.11 -16.96 -0.47
C ASP A 142 2.07 -15.84 -0.38
N ILE A 143 1.95 -15.25 0.81
CA ILE A 143 1.02 -14.17 1.13
C ILE A 143 1.79 -13.06 1.86
N ALA A 144 1.53 -11.81 1.51
CA ALA A 144 2.04 -10.64 2.22
C ALA A 144 0.87 -9.71 2.59
N VAL A 145 0.86 -9.20 3.83
CA VAL A 145 -0.24 -8.40 4.39
C VAL A 145 0.32 -7.09 4.93
N ASN A 146 -0.25 -5.97 4.49
CA ASN A 146 0.03 -4.63 4.99
C ASN A 146 -1.28 -3.88 5.21
N TRP A 147 -1.79 -3.87 6.45
CA TRP A 147 -3.05 -3.20 6.78
C TRP A 147 -2.95 -1.67 6.81
N ALA A 148 -1.73 -1.11 6.77
CA ALA A 148 -1.51 0.33 6.65
C ALA A 148 -1.63 0.84 5.21
N GLY A 149 -1.51 -0.07 4.23
CA GLY A 149 -1.62 0.22 2.81
C GLY A 149 -3.06 0.25 2.29
N GLY A 150 -3.18 0.24 0.97
CA GLY A 150 -4.45 0.26 0.27
C GLY A 150 -5.03 1.65 0.05
N LEU A 151 -4.18 2.66 -0.06
CA LEU A 151 -4.55 4.05 -0.29
C LEU A 151 -4.76 4.32 -1.78
N HIS A 152 -5.82 3.72 -2.32
CA HIS A 152 -6.07 3.62 -3.77
C HIS A 152 -6.54 4.89 -4.48
N HIS A 153 -6.93 5.94 -3.75
CA HIS A 153 -7.49 7.15 -4.35
C HIS A 153 -6.40 8.14 -4.79
N ALA A 154 -5.19 8.03 -4.24
CA ALA A 154 -4.07 8.91 -4.57
C ALA A 154 -3.74 8.83 -6.06
N LYS A 155 -3.58 9.98 -6.71
CA LYS A 155 -3.23 10.08 -8.13
C LYS A 155 -1.75 10.44 -8.27
N LYS A 156 -1.29 10.55 -9.52
CA LYS A 156 0.12 10.86 -9.83
C LYS A 156 0.61 12.16 -9.18
N SER A 157 -0.23 13.20 -9.19
CA SER A 157 0.16 14.54 -8.73
C SER A 157 -0.90 15.19 -7.85
N GLU A 158 -1.78 14.43 -7.19
CA GLU A 158 -2.78 14.98 -6.28
C GLU A 158 -3.20 13.94 -5.23
N ALA A 159 -3.52 14.45 -4.04
CA ALA A 159 -4.17 13.67 -3.00
C ALA A 159 -5.68 13.56 -3.29
N SER A 160 -6.31 12.48 -2.86
CA SER A 160 -7.75 12.30 -3.00
C SER A 160 -8.27 11.28 -2.01
N GLY A 161 -9.47 11.47 -1.46
CA GLY A 161 -10.16 10.48 -0.63
C GLY A 161 -9.30 9.95 0.53
N PHE A 162 -8.66 10.85 1.29
CA PHE A 162 -7.74 10.56 2.41
C PHE A 162 -6.38 9.96 2.01
N CYS A 163 -6.10 9.81 0.72
CA CYS A 163 -4.92 9.13 0.18
C CYS A 163 -3.95 10.13 -0.44
N TYR A 164 -2.68 10.12 0.02
CA TYR A 164 -1.63 11.00 -0.48
C TYR A 164 -0.67 10.28 -1.43
N VAL A 165 -0.22 9.07 -1.06
CA VAL A 165 0.68 8.23 -1.86
C VAL A 165 -0.03 6.92 -2.19
N ASN A 166 0.01 6.51 -3.44
CA ASN A 166 -0.64 5.29 -3.94
C ASN A 166 0.32 4.09 -3.78
N ASP A 167 0.32 3.52 -2.59
CA ASP A 167 1.17 2.38 -2.23
C ASP A 167 0.90 1.13 -3.10
N ILE A 168 -0.33 0.99 -3.61
CA ILE A 168 -0.74 -0.10 -4.51
C ILE A 168 0.00 -0.01 -5.84
N VAL A 169 -0.01 1.17 -6.48
CA VAL A 169 0.67 1.34 -7.77
C VAL A 169 2.16 1.09 -7.62
N LEU A 170 2.78 1.59 -6.55
CA LEU A 170 4.20 1.35 -6.26
C LEU A 170 4.51 -0.14 -6.07
N ALA A 171 3.65 -0.88 -5.34
CA ALA A 171 3.80 -2.31 -5.16
C ALA A 171 3.62 -3.09 -6.47
N ILE A 172 2.66 -2.70 -7.32
CA ILE A 172 2.46 -3.31 -8.64
C ILE A 172 3.68 -3.07 -9.54
N LEU A 173 4.21 -1.85 -9.58
CA LEU A 173 5.44 -1.55 -10.34
C LEU A 173 6.62 -2.42 -9.88
N GLU A 174 6.71 -2.71 -8.58
CA GLU A 174 7.71 -3.64 -8.05
C GLU A 174 7.45 -5.08 -8.53
N LEU A 175 6.22 -5.58 -8.46
CA LEU A 175 5.84 -6.92 -8.93
C LEU A 175 6.12 -7.12 -10.43
N LEU A 176 5.85 -6.10 -11.25
CA LEU A 176 6.04 -6.14 -12.70
C LEU A 176 7.51 -6.31 -13.13
N LYS A 177 8.49 -6.13 -12.25
CA LYS A 177 9.90 -6.39 -12.55
C LYS A 177 10.21 -7.87 -12.85
N TYR A 178 9.39 -8.80 -12.34
CA TYR A 178 9.64 -10.24 -12.43
C TYR A 178 8.50 -11.02 -13.10
N VAL A 179 7.39 -10.36 -13.43
CA VAL A 179 6.24 -10.96 -14.10
C VAL A 179 6.16 -10.45 -15.54
N GLU A 180 6.41 -11.32 -16.52
CA GLU A 180 6.10 -11.03 -17.92
C GLU A 180 4.57 -11.02 -18.12
N LEU A 181 3.98 -9.89 -18.52
CA LEU A 181 2.57 -9.80 -18.88
C LEU A 181 2.30 -10.69 -20.12
N PRO A 182 1.46 -11.72 -19.98
CA PRO A 182 0.10 -11.56 -20.47
C PRO A 182 -0.86 -12.25 -19.51
N LEU A 183 -1.14 -11.57 -18.41
CA LEU A 183 -2.19 -11.98 -17.51
C LEU A 183 -3.06 -10.74 -17.33
N TYR A 184 -4.10 -10.66 -18.17
CA TYR A 184 -5.32 -9.97 -17.78
C TYR A 184 -5.76 -10.70 -16.51
N ILE A 185 -5.36 -10.17 -15.35
CA ILE A 185 -5.75 -10.71 -14.05
C ILE A 185 -7.01 -9.95 -13.66
N PRO A 186 -8.21 -10.48 -13.92
CA PRO A 186 -9.39 -10.02 -13.18
C PRO A 186 -9.17 -10.19 -11.64
N ASP A 187 -8.21 -11.05 -11.26
CA ASP A 187 -7.75 -11.34 -9.90
C ASP A 187 -6.49 -10.55 -9.46
N LEU A 188 -6.16 -9.39 -10.04
CA LEU A 188 -5.23 -8.47 -9.36
C LEU A 188 -5.79 -8.01 -8.00
N ASN A 189 -7.12 -8.08 -7.86
CA ASN A 189 -7.85 -8.02 -6.61
C ASN A 189 -7.44 -9.11 -5.59
N GLU A 190 -6.91 -10.27 -6.02
CA GLU A 190 -6.43 -11.34 -5.13
C GLU A 190 -4.91 -11.28 -4.87
N ILE A 191 -4.13 -10.67 -5.77
CA ILE A 191 -2.68 -10.41 -5.55
C ILE A 191 -2.46 -9.16 -4.68
N LEU A 192 -3.50 -8.33 -4.54
CA LEU A 192 -3.51 -7.24 -3.59
C LEU A 192 -3.42 -7.80 -2.16
N ILE A 193 -2.27 -7.50 -1.54
CA ILE A 193 -2.13 -7.08 -0.14
C ILE A 193 -3.51 -7.06 0.50
N PHE A 194 -3.81 -8.03 1.38
CA PHE A 194 -5.11 -8.07 2.03
C PHE A 194 -5.35 -6.65 2.60
N ILE A 195 -6.29 -5.93 2.01
CA ILE A 195 -6.72 -4.57 2.37
C ILE A 195 -8.20 -4.75 2.71
N PRO A 196 -8.67 -4.40 3.92
CA PRO A 196 -10.03 -4.72 4.35
C PRO A 196 -11.10 -3.97 3.55
N ARG A 197 -10.71 -2.99 2.72
CA ARG A 197 -11.60 -2.15 1.93
C ARG A 197 -11.98 -2.73 0.56
N PHE A 198 -11.31 -3.78 0.07
CA PHE A 198 -11.61 -4.37 -1.24
C PHE A 198 -12.82 -5.33 -1.23
N LEU A 199 -13.36 -5.67 -0.06
CA LEU A 199 -14.50 -6.59 0.04
C LEU A 199 -15.86 -5.96 -0.33
N ASN A 200 -15.97 -4.64 -0.56
CA ASN A 200 -17.28 -3.98 -0.73
C ASN A 200 -17.39 -2.86 -1.79
N CYS A 201 -16.38 -2.61 -2.63
CA CYS A 201 -16.50 -1.62 -3.71
C CYS A 201 -16.29 -2.30 -5.07
N GLY A 202 -17.36 -2.31 -5.88
CA GLY A 202 -17.37 -2.94 -7.20
C GLY A 202 -16.37 -2.36 -8.20
N HIS A 203 -16.00 -3.19 -9.17
CA HIS A 203 -15.37 -2.86 -10.46
C HIS A 203 -14.43 -1.63 -10.47
N PHE A 204 -13.23 -1.79 -9.91
CA PHE A 204 -12.08 -0.92 -10.22
C PHE A 204 -11.25 -1.58 -11.31
N SER A 205 -11.16 -0.96 -12.49
CA SER A 205 -10.34 -1.46 -13.60
C SER A 205 -8.89 -0.99 -13.44
N MET A 206 -7.94 -1.91 -13.58
CA MET A 206 -6.50 -1.59 -13.64
C MET A 206 -6.17 -0.54 -14.72
N CYS A 207 -7.02 -0.39 -15.75
CA CYS A 207 -6.88 0.62 -16.79
C CYS A 207 -6.92 2.06 -16.24
N GLU A 208 -7.66 2.33 -15.16
CA GLU A 208 -7.75 3.69 -14.59
C GLU A 208 -6.55 4.07 -13.71
N LEU A 209 -5.72 3.08 -13.31
CA LEU A 209 -4.53 3.31 -12.48
C LEU A 209 -3.23 3.47 -13.31
N LEU A 210 -3.23 2.96 -14.54
CA LEU A 210 -2.04 2.87 -15.40
C LEU A 210 -2.13 3.71 -16.69
N LEU A 211 -3.27 4.33 -16.98
CA LEU A 211 -3.39 5.31 -18.06
C LEU A 211 -3.26 6.73 -17.48
N PRO A 212 -2.54 7.63 -18.17
CA PRO A 212 -2.28 9.00 -17.71
C PRO A 212 -3.54 9.85 -17.57
#